data_AF-A0A3E1EZ02-F1
#
_entry.id   AF-A0A3E1EZ02-F1
#
_cell.length_a   1.000
_cell.length_b   1.000
_cell.length_c   1.000
_cell.angle_alpha   90.00
_cell.angle_beta   90.00
_cell.angle_gamma   90.00
#
_symmetry.space_group_name_H-M   'P 1'
#
loop_
_entity.id
_entity.type
_entity.pdbx_description
1 polymer ?
#
loop_
_entity_poly.entity_id
_entity_poly.type
_entity_poly.pdbx_seq_one_letter_code
_entity_poly.pdbx_strand_id
1 'polypeptide(L)'
;MIKIKDLNKKFGNNEVLKNIPKDYFFYLLPLLLFSTYSLIVGNYNSISSSHEILMLTLYSRLPEGIFNLITMKLAFPILIITLLINILIIKYRAPSKEGQKMINLFKWIGVFSLFYILLLPLGGYRDYRPNVLRHDTILPITLSLIFVFGQTTLYIIYKLSKQQRYRYLPLIALVLFIFTFSDQLPIKNSCDRKALELIANSNNEEVKIQNNCKLLSWKIIDSPKDSELSSELLKRWNIIKQDKLYYNIKSTSLEKSTQTME
;
A
#
# COMPACT_ATOMS: atom_id res chain seq x y z
N MET A 1 -41.18 16.43 -19.25
CA MET A 1 -40.24 17.41 -19.83
C MET A 1 -39.81 18.36 -18.71
N ILE A 2 -38.72 18.03 -18.01
CA ILE A 2 -38.22 18.81 -16.86
C ILE A 2 -37.57 20.08 -17.42
N LYS A 3 -38.06 21.26 -17.03
CA LYS A 3 -37.54 22.55 -17.48
C LYS A 3 -36.09 22.70 -17.00
N ILE A 4 -35.16 22.85 -17.95
CA ILE A 4 -33.73 23.11 -17.72
C ILE A 4 -33.48 24.34 -16.81
N LYS A 5 -34.45 25.26 -16.71
CA LYS A 5 -34.40 26.42 -15.79
C LYS A 5 -34.43 26.05 -14.30
N ASP A 6 -35.02 24.92 -13.91
CA ASP A 6 -35.10 24.52 -12.49
C ASP A 6 -33.80 23.87 -11.98
N LEU A 7 -32.94 23.36 -12.86
CA LEU A 7 -31.62 22.82 -12.50
C LEU A 7 -30.61 23.92 -12.14
N ASN A 8 -30.65 25.08 -12.82
CA ASN A 8 -29.77 26.21 -12.53
C ASN A 8 -30.11 26.92 -11.20
N LYS A 9 -31.37 26.87 -10.74
CA LYS A 9 -31.76 27.47 -9.45
C LYS A 9 -31.30 26.63 -8.25
N LYS A 10 -31.10 25.32 -8.43
CA LYS A 10 -30.70 24.40 -7.36
C LYS A 10 -29.18 24.32 -7.15
N PHE A 11 -28.39 24.71 -8.16
CA PHE A 11 -26.92 24.79 -8.10
C PHE A 11 -26.36 26.24 -8.09
N GLY A 12 -27.23 27.25 -8.16
CA GLY A 12 -26.85 28.66 -8.25
C GLY A 12 -26.45 29.35 -6.94
N ASN A 13 -26.46 28.65 -5.79
CA ASN A 13 -26.08 29.26 -4.51
C ASN A 13 -24.61 29.00 -4.19
N ASN A 14 -23.77 30.00 -4.49
CA ASN A 14 -22.42 30.19 -3.91
C ASN A 14 -22.42 30.29 -2.37
N GLU A 15 -23.55 30.08 -1.68
CA GLU A 15 -23.66 30.08 -0.22
C GLU A 15 -22.85 28.96 0.42
N VAL A 16 -22.76 27.79 -0.24
CA VAL A 16 -21.94 26.67 0.27
C VAL A 16 -20.46 27.05 0.29
N LEU A 17 -19.97 27.71 -0.76
CA LEU A 17 -18.59 28.20 -0.85
C LEU A 17 -18.31 29.34 0.13
N LYS A 18 -19.30 30.22 0.36
CA LYS A 18 -19.19 31.31 1.35
C LYS A 18 -19.14 30.83 2.80
N ASN A 19 -19.68 29.64 3.08
CA ASN A 19 -19.69 29.05 4.41
C ASN A 19 -18.40 28.30 4.77
N ILE A 20 -17.45 28.16 3.84
CA ILE A 20 -16.15 27.53 4.11
C ILE A 20 -15.26 28.57 4.83
N PRO A 21 -14.78 28.29 6.06
CA PRO A 21 -13.93 29.24 6.77
C PRO A 21 -12.67 29.54 5.96
N LYS A 22 -12.27 30.81 5.95
CA LYS A 22 -11.14 31.28 5.11
C LYS A 22 -9.85 30.52 5.38
N ASP A 23 -9.66 30.06 6.61
CA ASP A 23 -8.49 29.27 7.03
C ASP A 23 -8.36 27.96 6.25
N TYR A 24 -9.47 27.36 5.81
CA TYR A 24 -9.42 26.15 4.98
C TYR A 24 -8.80 26.43 3.60
N PHE A 25 -9.02 27.62 3.02
CA PHE A 25 -8.39 27.98 1.75
C PHE A 25 -6.87 28.10 1.88
N PHE A 26 -6.38 28.54 3.05
CA PHE A 26 -4.94 28.59 3.33
C PHE A 26 -4.30 27.19 3.28
N TYR A 27 -5.01 26.14 3.70
CA TYR A 27 -4.52 24.75 3.61
C TYR A 27 -4.81 24.09 2.25
N LEU A 28 -5.96 24.40 1.65
CA LEU A 28 -6.42 23.78 0.42
C LEU A 28 -5.60 24.24 -0.79
N LEU A 29 -5.20 25.50 -0.84
CA LEU A 29 -4.43 26.04 -1.96
C LEU A 29 -3.04 25.38 -2.10
N PRO A 30 -2.19 25.30 -1.06
CA PRO A 30 -0.93 24.56 -1.14
C PRO A 30 -1.14 23.08 -1.50
N LEU A 31 -2.19 22.46 -0.95
CA LEU A 31 -2.50 21.05 -1.21
C LEU A 31 -2.84 20.82 -2.69
N LEU A 32 -3.64 21.68 -3.30
CA LEU A 32 -3.95 21.63 -4.72
C LEU A 32 -2.71 21.90 -5.58
N LEU A 33 -1.88 22.87 -5.21
CA LEU A 33 -0.66 23.19 -5.93
C LEU A 33 0.33 22.01 -5.89
N PHE A 34 0.61 21.44 -4.72
CA PHE A 34 1.53 20.32 -4.58
C PHE A 34 0.99 19.04 -5.21
N SER A 35 -0.31 18.77 -5.11
CA SER A 35 -0.91 17.60 -5.77
C SER A 35 -0.85 17.72 -7.30
N THR A 36 -1.15 18.89 -7.85
CA THR A 36 -1.05 19.15 -9.30
C THR A 36 0.40 19.07 -9.77
N TYR A 37 1.33 19.68 -9.02
CA TYR A 37 2.76 19.58 -9.31
C TYR A 37 3.25 18.12 -9.29
N SER A 38 2.86 17.34 -8.27
CA SER A 38 3.19 15.93 -8.19
C SER A 38 2.60 15.12 -9.34
N LEU A 39 1.40 15.44 -9.80
CA LEU A 39 0.76 14.81 -10.96
C LEU A 39 1.55 15.11 -12.24
N ILE A 40 1.93 16.37 -12.45
CA ILE A 40 2.73 16.81 -13.60
C ILE A 40 4.08 16.08 -13.61
N VAL A 41 4.81 16.09 -12.50
CA VAL A 41 6.11 15.39 -12.38
C VAL A 41 5.94 13.88 -12.58
N GLY A 42 4.84 13.29 -12.09
CA GLY A 42 4.53 11.88 -12.28
C GLY A 42 4.33 11.50 -13.76
N ASN A 43 3.66 12.36 -14.53
CA ASN A 43 3.41 12.13 -15.95
C ASN A 43 4.69 12.18 -16.79
N TYR A 44 5.63 13.06 -16.47
CA TYR A 44 6.90 13.21 -17.21
C TYR A 44 8.02 12.28 -16.72
N ASN A 45 7.69 11.23 -15.95
CA ASN A 45 8.67 10.26 -15.48
C ASN A 45 9.03 9.24 -16.57
N SER A 46 10.33 9.01 -16.81
CA SER A 46 10.82 8.17 -17.93
C SER A 46 10.35 6.72 -17.87
N ILE A 47 10.01 6.22 -16.66
CA ILE A 47 9.48 4.88 -16.43
C ILE A 47 8.06 4.73 -17.04
N SER A 48 7.28 5.81 -17.04
CA SER A 48 5.87 5.84 -17.48
C SER A 48 5.71 5.63 -18.98
N SER A 49 6.74 5.92 -19.77
CA SER A 49 6.66 5.99 -21.25
C SER A 49 6.77 4.63 -21.95
N SER A 50 7.10 3.56 -21.20
CA SER A 50 7.50 2.28 -21.81
C SER A 50 6.39 1.23 -21.91
N HIS A 51 5.33 1.34 -21.10
CA HIS A 51 4.29 0.30 -20.98
C HIS A 51 2.91 0.92 -20.72
N GLU A 52 2.21 1.29 -21.80
CA GLU A 52 0.82 1.74 -21.72
C GLU A 52 -0.12 0.55 -21.61
N ILE A 53 -0.65 0.31 -20.41
CA ILE A 53 -1.76 -0.63 -20.20
C ILE A 53 -3.08 0.14 -20.28
N LEU A 54 -4.06 -0.47 -20.95
CA LEU A 54 -5.40 0.08 -21.05
C LEU A 54 -6.06 0.24 -19.66
N MET A 55 -6.64 1.42 -19.40
CA MET A 55 -7.20 1.78 -18.08
C MET A 55 -8.20 0.74 -17.52
N LEU A 56 -9.03 0.15 -18.37
CA LEU A 56 -9.99 -0.89 -17.94
C LEU A 56 -9.27 -2.11 -17.33
N THR A 57 -8.12 -2.48 -17.86
CA THR A 57 -7.28 -3.57 -17.34
C THR A 57 -6.72 -3.24 -15.95
N LEU A 58 -6.48 -1.95 -15.64
CA LEU A 58 -6.07 -1.55 -14.29
C LEU A 58 -7.24 -1.66 -13.31
N TYR A 59 -8.44 -1.25 -13.71
CA TYR A 59 -9.65 -1.41 -12.89
C TYR A 59 -9.97 -2.89 -12.61
N SER A 60 -9.77 -3.79 -13.59
CA SER A 60 -9.98 -5.22 -13.38
C SER A 60 -8.99 -5.86 -12.40
N ARG A 61 -7.88 -5.19 -12.08
CA ARG A 61 -6.92 -5.63 -11.04
C ARG A 61 -7.28 -5.17 -9.62
N LEU A 62 -8.26 -4.27 -9.45
CA LEU A 62 -8.68 -3.84 -8.12
C LEU A 62 -9.24 -4.99 -7.25
N PRO A 63 -10.11 -5.89 -7.76
CA PRO A 63 -10.60 -7.02 -6.98
C PRO A 63 -9.48 -7.95 -6.52
N GLU A 64 -8.50 -8.21 -7.39
CA GLU A 64 -7.31 -9.00 -7.05
C GLU A 64 -6.49 -8.34 -5.94
N GLY A 65 -6.29 -7.01 -6.01
CA GLY A 65 -5.64 -6.25 -4.95
C GLY A 65 -6.39 -6.33 -3.61
N ILE A 66 -7.72 -6.22 -3.62
CA ILE A 66 -8.56 -6.36 -2.42
C ILE A 66 -8.43 -7.77 -1.85
N PHE A 67 -8.48 -8.80 -2.70
CA PHE A 67 -8.31 -10.19 -2.29
C PHE A 67 -6.93 -10.39 -1.63
N ASN A 68 -5.87 -9.85 -2.23
CA ASN A 68 -4.52 -9.94 -1.70
C ASN A 68 -4.38 -9.23 -0.34
N LEU A 69 -5.00 -8.07 -0.14
CA LEU A 69 -5.00 -7.40 1.17
C LEU A 69 -5.63 -8.25 2.27
N ILE A 70 -6.73 -8.93 1.95
CA ILE A 70 -7.50 -9.71 2.92
C ILE A 70 -6.80 -11.04 3.22
N THR A 71 -6.15 -11.65 2.23
CA THR A 71 -5.60 -13.02 2.35
C THR A 71 -4.12 -13.06 2.71
N MET A 72 -3.30 -12.11 2.27
CA MET A 72 -1.84 -12.19 2.47
C MET A 72 -1.40 -11.85 3.90
N LYS A 73 -2.12 -10.96 4.60
CA LYS A 73 -1.83 -10.61 6.00
C LYS A 73 -3.13 -10.58 6.80
N LEU A 74 -3.17 -11.33 7.90
CA LEU A 74 -4.35 -11.43 8.77
C LEU A 74 -4.67 -10.12 9.52
N ALA A 75 -3.71 -9.21 9.67
CA ALA A 75 -3.91 -7.95 10.39
C ALA A 75 -5.09 -7.13 9.84
N PHE A 76 -5.16 -6.96 8.52
CA PHE A 76 -6.19 -6.13 7.89
C PHE A 76 -7.63 -6.67 8.08
N PRO A 77 -7.95 -7.95 7.78
CA PRO A 77 -9.29 -8.48 8.05
C PRO A 77 -9.65 -8.48 9.54
N ILE A 78 -8.69 -8.73 10.43
CA ILE A 78 -8.92 -8.66 11.88
C ILE A 78 -9.32 -7.24 12.31
N LEU A 79 -8.67 -6.21 11.77
CA LEU A 79 -9.05 -4.82 12.05
C LEU A 79 -10.47 -4.51 11.61
N ILE A 80 -10.86 -4.94 10.40
CA ILE A 80 -12.22 -4.74 9.88
C ILE A 80 -13.25 -5.47 10.74
N ILE A 81 -13.02 -6.73 11.08
CA ILE A 81 -13.91 -7.51 11.95
C ILE A 81 -14.04 -6.85 13.32
N THR A 82 -12.93 -6.42 13.92
CA THR A 82 -12.94 -5.76 15.23
C THR A 82 -13.69 -4.43 15.20
N LEU A 83 -13.52 -3.64 14.13
CA LEU A 83 -14.29 -2.41 13.92
C LEU A 83 -15.79 -2.69 13.80
N LEU A 84 -16.19 -3.73 13.06
CA LEU A 84 -17.59 -4.13 12.95
C LEU A 84 -18.15 -4.54 14.33
N ILE A 85 -17.42 -5.32 15.11
CA ILE A 85 -17.79 -5.67 16.49
C ILE A 85 -17.95 -4.41 17.34
N ASN A 86 -17.01 -3.46 17.27
CA ASN A 86 -17.08 -2.21 18.01
C ASN A 86 -18.33 -1.40 17.64
N ILE A 87 -18.62 -1.27 16.35
CA ILE A 87 -19.81 -0.57 15.84
C ILE A 87 -21.10 -1.25 16.33
N LEU A 88 -21.15 -2.59 16.33
CA LEU A 88 -22.29 -3.34 16.86
C LEU A 88 -22.46 -3.13 18.37
N ILE A 89 -21.38 -3.15 19.15
CA ILE A 89 -21.42 -2.89 20.59
C ILE A 89 -21.92 -1.47 20.87
N ILE A 90 -21.42 -0.46 20.15
CA ILE A 90 -21.85 0.94 20.30
C ILE A 90 -23.34 1.07 19.99
N LYS A 91 -23.80 0.45 18.90
CA LYS A 91 -25.20 0.53 18.47
C LYS A 91 -26.17 -0.13 19.45
N TYR A 92 -25.82 -1.32 19.95
CA TYR A 92 -26.77 -2.16 20.70
C TYR A 92 -26.57 -2.15 22.22
N ARG A 93 -25.38 -1.83 22.73
CA ARG A 93 -25.06 -1.89 24.17
C ARG A 93 -24.67 -0.57 24.80
N ALA A 94 -24.22 0.41 24.02
CA ALA A 94 -23.84 1.73 24.52
C ALA A 94 -24.40 2.88 23.65
N PRO A 95 -25.72 2.91 23.36
CA PRO A 95 -26.30 3.93 22.51
C PRO A 95 -26.15 5.32 23.15
N SER A 96 -25.52 6.24 22.43
CA SER A 96 -25.43 7.64 22.83
C SER A 96 -25.27 8.54 21.60
N LYS A 97 -25.47 9.86 21.79
CA LYS A 97 -25.22 10.84 20.73
C LYS A 97 -23.76 10.80 20.25
N GLU A 98 -22.81 10.57 21.16
CA GLU A 98 -21.38 10.44 20.84
C GLU A 98 -21.11 9.16 20.04
N GLY A 99 -21.69 8.04 20.46
CA GLY A 99 -21.58 6.77 19.74
C GLY A 99 -22.12 6.86 18.31
N GLN A 100 -23.24 7.57 18.12
CA GLN A 100 -23.79 7.80 16.79
C GLN A 100 -22.87 8.65 15.90
N LYS A 101 -22.17 9.66 16.47
CA LYS A 101 -21.14 10.42 15.74
C LYS A 101 -20.01 9.51 15.26
N MET A 102 -19.54 8.57 16.11
CA MET A 102 -18.50 7.61 15.73
C MET A 102 -18.97 6.64 14.62
N ILE A 103 -20.21 6.15 14.70
CA ILE A 103 -20.80 5.33 13.64
C ILE A 103 -20.87 6.10 12.31
N ASN A 104 -21.27 7.37 12.36
CA ASN A 104 -21.32 8.22 11.17
C ASN A 104 -19.91 8.48 10.61
N LEU A 105 -18.91 8.70 11.46
CA LEU A 105 -17.52 8.83 11.05
C LEU A 105 -17.02 7.56 10.33
N PHE A 106 -17.31 6.37 10.89
CA PHE A 106 -16.96 5.10 10.26
C PHE A 106 -17.60 4.94 8.87
N LYS A 107 -18.88 5.32 8.71
CA LYS A 107 -19.54 5.34 7.40
C LYS A 107 -18.85 6.28 6.40
N TRP A 108 -18.50 7.49 6.85
CA TRP A 108 -17.77 8.45 6.01
C TRP A 108 -16.39 7.94 5.61
N ILE A 109 -15.69 7.23 6.50
CA ILE A 109 -14.43 6.56 6.14
C ILE A 109 -14.66 5.45 5.12
N GLY A 110 -15.76 4.71 5.19
CA GLY A 110 -16.15 3.75 4.15
C GLY A 110 -16.35 4.42 2.78
N VAL A 111 -17.08 5.55 2.75
CA VAL A 111 -17.29 6.34 1.53
C VAL A 111 -15.96 6.89 0.99
N PHE A 112 -15.13 7.46 1.87
CA PHE A 112 -13.78 7.93 1.52
C PHE A 112 -12.94 6.80 0.93
N SER A 113 -12.94 5.62 1.56
CA SER A 113 -12.17 4.45 1.11
C SER A 113 -12.61 3.99 -0.28
N LEU A 114 -13.91 4.00 -0.55
CA LEU A 114 -14.47 3.66 -1.87
C LEU A 114 -13.94 4.62 -2.94
N PHE A 115 -14.10 5.94 -2.73
CA PHE A 115 -13.62 6.93 -3.69
C PHE A 115 -12.10 6.87 -3.87
N TYR A 116 -11.36 6.75 -2.77
CA TYR A 116 -9.90 6.63 -2.80
C TYR A 116 -9.45 5.43 -3.64
N ILE A 117 -10.02 4.24 -3.42
CA ILE A 117 -9.69 3.03 -4.20
C ILE A 117 -10.01 3.22 -5.68
N LEU A 118 -11.14 3.85 -6.02
CA LEU A 118 -11.53 4.11 -7.40
C LEU A 118 -10.59 5.10 -8.12
N LEU A 119 -9.92 5.97 -7.37
CA LEU A 119 -8.95 6.92 -7.90
C LEU A 119 -7.55 6.32 -8.08
N LEU A 120 -7.20 5.23 -7.37
CA LEU A 120 -5.86 4.63 -7.44
C LEU A 120 -5.40 4.25 -8.86
N PRO A 121 -6.23 3.65 -9.75
CA PRO A 121 -5.82 3.33 -11.12
C PRO A 121 -5.38 4.55 -11.95
N LEU A 122 -5.83 5.75 -11.60
CA LEU A 122 -5.43 6.99 -12.30
C LEU A 122 -3.97 7.37 -12.04
N GLY A 123 -3.30 6.74 -11.07
CA GLY A 123 -1.88 6.93 -10.78
C GLY A 123 -0.91 6.25 -11.76
N GLY A 124 -1.43 5.56 -12.78
CA GLY A 124 -0.64 4.91 -13.83
C GLY A 124 -0.15 3.50 -13.47
N TYR A 125 0.42 2.83 -14.48
CA TYR A 125 0.91 1.46 -14.37
C TYR A 125 2.43 1.39 -14.22
N ARG A 126 2.92 0.39 -13.49
CA ARG A 126 4.35 0.05 -13.41
C ARG A 126 4.52 -1.47 -13.42
N ASP A 127 5.32 -2.00 -14.34
CA ASP A 127 5.47 -3.46 -14.52
C ASP A 127 5.92 -4.20 -13.26
N TYR A 128 6.79 -3.57 -12.48
CA TYR A 128 7.34 -4.14 -11.25
C TYR A 128 6.37 -4.08 -10.05
N ARG A 129 5.22 -3.43 -10.22
CA ARG A 129 4.13 -3.30 -9.21
C ARG A 129 2.79 -3.58 -9.90
N PRO A 130 2.54 -4.86 -10.28
CA PRO A 130 1.40 -5.21 -11.12
C PRO A 130 0.05 -4.93 -10.45
N ASN A 131 -0.01 -5.02 -9.12
CA ASN A 131 -1.21 -4.74 -8.34
C ASN A 131 -1.32 -3.24 -8.06
N VAL A 132 -2.45 -2.64 -8.48
CA VAL A 132 -2.77 -1.23 -8.20
C VAL A 132 -2.90 -1.00 -6.70
N LEU A 133 -3.57 -1.93 -6.03
CA LEU A 133 -3.88 -1.85 -4.62
C LEU A 133 -2.90 -2.73 -3.83
N ARG A 134 -2.13 -2.08 -2.96
CA ARG A 134 -1.01 -2.62 -2.19
C ARG A 134 -0.98 -2.02 -0.79
N HIS A 135 -0.20 -2.60 0.11
CA HIS A 135 -0.08 -2.12 1.49
C HIS A 135 0.39 -0.65 1.58
N ASP A 136 1.31 -0.22 0.71
CA ASP A 136 1.78 1.17 0.64
C ASP A 136 0.70 2.12 0.12
N THR A 137 -0.09 1.69 -0.87
CA THR A 137 -1.10 2.56 -1.48
C THR A 137 -2.35 2.71 -0.63
N ILE A 138 -2.69 1.73 0.22
CA ILE A 138 -3.88 1.80 1.10
C ILE A 138 -3.60 2.44 2.47
N LEU A 139 -2.38 2.92 2.71
CA LEU A 139 -1.98 3.48 4.00
C LEU A 139 -2.94 4.57 4.52
N PRO A 140 -3.48 5.51 3.70
CA PRO A 140 -4.46 6.49 4.18
C PRO A 140 -5.74 5.87 4.75
N ILE A 141 -6.22 4.79 4.12
CA ILE A 141 -7.38 4.03 4.60
C ILE A 141 -7.03 3.32 5.90
N THR A 142 -5.89 2.62 5.94
CA THR A 142 -5.43 1.89 7.14
C THR A 142 -5.29 2.82 8.34
N LEU A 143 -4.70 3.99 8.18
CA LEU A 143 -4.55 4.99 9.25
C LEU A 143 -5.92 5.49 9.75
N SER A 144 -6.85 5.75 8.83
CA SER A 144 -8.22 6.16 9.18
C SER A 144 -8.94 5.07 9.98
N LEU A 145 -8.78 3.80 9.60
CA LEU A 145 -9.36 2.67 10.31
C LEU A 145 -8.73 2.47 11.69
N ILE A 146 -7.40 2.59 11.82
CA ILE A 146 -6.70 2.53 13.12
C ILE A 146 -7.16 3.65 14.05
N PHE A 147 -7.34 4.86 13.52
CA PHE A 147 -7.88 5.99 14.28
C PHE A 147 -9.27 5.68 14.84
N VAL A 148 -10.20 5.22 13.99
CA VAL A 148 -11.55 4.83 14.44
C VAL A 148 -11.49 3.66 15.42
N PHE A 149 -10.59 2.69 15.20
CA PHE A 149 -10.42 1.57 16.10
C PHE A 149 -10.03 2.06 17.51
N GLY A 150 -9.05 2.95 17.63
CA GLY A 150 -8.65 3.54 18.90
C GLY A 150 -9.80 4.31 19.55
N GLN A 151 -10.46 5.19 18.79
CA GLN A 151 -11.56 6.01 19.30
C GLN A 151 -12.74 5.17 19.80
N THR A 152 -13.18 4.19 19.00
CA THR A 152 -14.31 3.32 19.34
C THR A 152 -13.99 2.39 20.51
N THR A 153 -12.77 1.84 20.56
CA THR A 153 -12.31 0.96 21.65
C THR A 153 -12.30 1.69 22.98
N LEU A 154 -11.72 2.90 23.03
CA LEU A 154 -11.72 3.72 24.24
C LEU A 154 -13.15 4.06 24.69
N TYR A 155 -14.00 4.51 23.76
CA TYR A 155 -15.40 4.81 24.06
C TYR A 155 -16.14 3.61 24.67
N ILE A 156 -15.97 2.41 24.12
CA ILE A 156 -16.58 1.18 24.62
C ILE A 156 -16.07 0.87 26.04
N ILE A 157 -14.76 0.96 26.28
CA ILE A 157 -14.17 0.70 27.61
C ILE A 157 -14.75 1.64 28.67
N TYR A 158 -14.98 2.92 28.34
CA TYR A 158 -15.54 3.90 29.26
C TYR A 158 -17.05 3.77 29.50
N LYS A 159 -17.81 3.29 28.51
CA LYS A 159 -19.28 3.22 28.60
C LYS A 159 -19.83 1.87 29.06
N LEU A 160 -19.11 0.77 28.87
CA LEU A 160 -19.59 -0.54 29.29
C LEU A 160 -19.54 -0.72 30.82
N SER A 161 -20.43 -1.57 31.34
CA SER A 161 -20.38 -1.97 32.75
C SER A 161 -19.12 -2.80 33.05
N LYS A 162 -18.73 -2.87 34.34
CA LYS A 162 -17.51 -3.56 34.79
C LYS A 162 -17.42 -5.01 34.25
N GLN A 163 -18.51 -5.77 34.31
CA GLN A 163 -18.54 -7.16 33.81
C GLN A 163 -18.36 -7.25 32.29
N GLN A 164 -19.04 -6.40 31.52
CA GLN A 164 -18.93 -6.39 30.06
C GLN A 164 -17.54 -5.94 29.61
N ARG A 165 -16.94 -4.98 30.32
CA ARG A 165 -15.56 -4.51 30.10
C ARG A 165 -14.55 -5.64 30.24
N TYR A 166 -14.66 -6.48 31.28
CA TYR A 166 -13.76 -7.62 31.46
C TYR A 166 -13.90 -8.69 30.37
N ARG A 167 -15.06 -8.81 29.72
CA ARG A 167 -15.22 -9.69 28.55
C ARG A 167 -14.66 -9.08 27.26
N TYR A 168 -14.66 -7.75 27.15
CA TYR A 168 -14.17 -7.03 25.98
C TYR A 168 -12.65 -6.86 25.97
N LEU A 169 -12.00 -6.69 27.12
CA LEU A 169 -10.55 -6.49 27.22
C LEU A 169 -9.72 -7.65 26.61
N PRO A 170 -10.05 -8.94 26.83
CA PRO A 170 -9.35 -10.05 26.19
C PRO A 170 -9.40 -10.00 24.66
N LEU A 171 -10.53 -9.57 24.08
CA LEU A 171 -10.67 -9.39 22.63
C LEU A 171 -9.66 -8.34 22.12
N ILE A 172 -9.57 -7.20 22.81
CA ILE A 172 -8.62 -6.14 22.44
C ILE A 172 -7.17 -6.59 22.61
N ALA A 173 -6.86 -7.27 23.73
CA ALA A 173 -5.52 -7.82 23.96
C ALA A 173 -5.12 -8.81 22.86
N LEU A 174 -6.04 -9.68 22.43
CA LEU A 174 -5.82 -10.61 21.32
C LEU A 174 -5.56 -9.88 20.00
N VAL A 175 -6.34 -8.86 19.68
CA VAL A 175 -6.15 -8.06 18.45
C VAL A 175 -4.79 -7.38 18.46
N LEU A 176 -4.42 -6.72 19.56
CA LEU A 176 -3.11 -6.07 19.71
C LEU A 176 -1.95 -7.07 19.62
N PHE A 177 -2.11 -8.25 20.23
CA PHE A 177 -1.14 -9.33 20.12
C PHE A 177 -0.95 -9.76 18.66
N ILE A 178 -2.03 -10.07 17.95
CA ILE A 178 -1.93 -10.47 16.53
C ILE A 178 -1.27 -9.37 15.70
N PHE A 179 -1.62 -8.11 15.90
CA PHE A 179 -0.99 -6.99 15.19
C PHE A 179 0.51 -6.87 15.47
N THR A 180 0.93 -7.09 16.71
CA THR A 180 2.34 -7.01 17.12
C THR A 180 3.17 -8.13 16.50
N PHE A 181 2.61 -9.34 16.39
CA PHE A 181 3.32 -10.52 15.89
C PHE A 181 3.10 -10.81 14.40
N SER A 182 2.13 -10.17 13.75
CA SER A 182 1.82 -10.39 12.33
C SER A 182 2.87 -9.78 11.38
N ASP A 183 3.77 -8.91 11.87
CA ASP A 183 4.77 -8.26 11.03
C ASP A 183 6.14 -8.97 11.08
N GLN A 184 6.11 -10.27 10.79
CA GLN A 184 7.34 -11.01 10.54
C GLN A 184 7.77 -10.80 9.09
N LEU A 185 9.00 -10.31 8.88
CA LEU A 185 9.62 -10.27 7.56
C LEU A 185 9.95 -11.70 7.14
N PRO A 186 9.30 -12.28 6.11
CA PRO A 186 9.73 -13.57 5.59
C PRO A 186 11.15 -13.41 5.03
N ILE A 187 12.12 -14.14 5.59
CA ILE A 187 13.50 -14.18 5.09
C ILE A 187 13.50 -15.00 3.80
N LYS A 188 13.00 -14.42 2.70
CA LYS A 188 12.98 -15.01 1.35
C LYS A 188 14.02 -14.40 0.40
N ASN A 189 15.01 -13.68 0.93
CA ASN A 189 16.03 -12.98 0.13
C ASN A 189 17.30 -13.83 -0.06
N SER A 190 17.19 -15.16 -0.07
CA SER A 190 18.34 -16.06 -0.21
C SER A 190 19.07 -15.86 -1.54
N CYS A 191 18.34 -15.54 -2.60
CA CYS A 191 18.89 -15.22 -3.92
C CYS A 191 19.76 -13.96 -3.87
N ASP A 192 19.19 -12.85 -3.39
CA ASP A 192 19.89 -11.56 -3.33
C ASP A 192 21.12 -11.64 -2.42
N ARG A 193 21.01 -12.33 -1.28
CA ARG A 193 22.14 -12.55 -0.36
C ARG A 193 23.28 -13.31 -1.03
N LYS A 194 22.97 -14.45 -1.67
CA LYS A 194 23.99 -15.24 -2.39
C LYS A 194 24.61 -14.45 -3.54
N ALA A 195 23.82 -13.67 -4.27
CA ALA A 195 24.33 -12.82 -5.35
C ALA A 195 25.25 -11.72 -4.80
N LEU A 196 24.89 -11.06 -3.70
CA LEU A 196 25.73 -10.06 -3.04
C LEU A 196 27.03 -10.67 -2.50
N GLU A 197 26.96 -11.84 -1.85
CA GLU A 197 28.13 -12.56 -1.37
C GLU A 197 29.07 -12.94 -2.52
N LEU A 198 28.52 -13.42 -3.65
CA LEU A 198 29.28 -13.75 -4.85
C LEU A 198 30.00 -12.52 -5.41
N ILE A 199 29.31 -11.38 -5.54
CA ILE A 199 29.89 -10.15 -6.07
C ILE A 199 30.95 -9.58 -5.12
N ALA A 200 30.69 -9.60 -3.81
CA ALA A 200 31.63 -9.12 -2.80
C ALA A 200 32.94 -9.92 -2.82
N ASN A 201 32.85 -11.25 -2.90
CA ASN A 201 34.00 -12.15 -2.82
C ASN A 201 34.68 -12.44 -4.16
N SER A 202 34.04 -12.17 -5.30
CA SER A 202 34.64 -12.40 -6.62
C SER A 202 35.85 -11.48 -6.87
N ASN A 203 36.93 -12.00 -7.44
CA ASN A 203 38.07 -11.16 -7.87
C ASN A 203 37.90 -10.60 -9.28
N ASN A 204 36.86 -11.03 -10.01
CA ASN A 204 36.62 -10.63 -11.39
C ASN A 204 35.98 -9.25 -11.47
N GLU A 205 36.34 -8.47 -12.49
CA GLU A 205 35.69 -7.20 -12.83
C GLU A 205 34.25 -7.39 -13.32
N GLU A 206 33.97 -8.51 -14.00
CA GLU A 206 32.64 -8.93 -14.41
C GLU A 206 32.21 -10.21 -13.69
N VAL A 207 31.07 -10.15 -12.99
CA VAL A 207 30.54 -11.24 -12.18
C VAL A 207 29.26 -11.79 -12.79
N LYS A 208 29.25 -13.09 -13.05
CA LYS A 208 28.09 -13.79 -13.58
C LYS A 208 27.19 -14.25 -12.43
N ILE A 209 25.97 -13.75 -12.37
CA ILE A 209 24.97 -14.16 -11.38
C ILE A 209 24.16 -15.32 -11.96
N GLN A 210 24.22 -16.46 -11.29
CA GLN A 210 23.36 -17.59 -11.60
C GLN A 210 21.93 -17.32 -11.11
N ASN A 211 20.96 -17.83 -11.85
CA ASN A 211 19.52 -17.65 -11.64
C ASN A 211 18.97 -16.29 -12.08
N ASN A 212 17.65 -16.23 -12.27
CA ASN A 212 16.88 -15.03 -12.62
C ASN A 212 16.76 -14.06 -11.42
N CYS A 213 17.86 -13.83 -10.70
CA CYS A 213 17.94 -12.96 -9.54
C CYS A 213 17.96 -11.50 -9.97
N LYS A 214 16.98 -10.71 -9.56
CA LYS A 214 16.87 -9.29 -9.91
C LYS A 214 17.62 -8.43 -8.89
N LEU A 215 18.94 -8.61 -8.79
CA LEU A 215 19.74 -7.89 -7.81
C LEU A 215 19.76 -6.38 -8.12
N LEU A 216 19.29 -5.57 -7.16
CA LEU A 216 19.23 -4.10 -7.25
C LEU A 216 18.57 -3.55 -8.52
N SER A 217 17.74 -4.34 -9.18
CA SER A 217 17.05 -3.97 -10.42
C SER A 217 15.62 -4.49 -10.43
N TRP A 218 14.74 -3.83 -11.18
CA TRP A 218 13.37 -4.29 -11.39
C TRP A 218 13.26 -5.36 -12.49
N LYS A 219 14.31 -5.48 -13.31
CA LYS A 219 14.42 -6.41 -14.44
C LYS A 219 15.66 -7.29 -14.26
N ILE A 220 15.70 -8.39 -15.01
CA ILE A 220 16.91 -9.21 -15.12
C ILE A 220 17.95 -8.35 -15.83
N ILE A 221 19.20 -8.37 -15.33
CA ILE A 221 20.30 -7.61 -15.93
C ILE A 221 20.95 -8.53 -16.96
N ASP A 222 20.71 -8.27 -18.25
CA ASP A 222 21.22 -9.12 -19.33
C ASP A 222 22.63 -8.72 -19.79
N SER A 223 23.08 -7.49 -19.50
CA SER A 223 24.41 -7.00 -19.85
C SER A 223 25.17 -6.42 -18.65
N PRO A 224 26.50 -6.59 -18.55
CA PRO A 224 27.30 -6.03 -17.46
C PRO A 224 27.13 -4.51 -17.30
N LYS A 225 27.00 -3.78 -18.41
CA LYS A 225 26.88 -2.31 -18.39
C LYS A 225 25.62 -1.83 -17.68
N ASP A 226 24.52 -2.58 -17.76
CA ASP A 226 23.27 -2.19 -17.10
C ASP A 226 23.37 -2.24 -15.55
N SER A 227 24.44 -2.85 -15.01
CA SER A 227 24.71 -2.90 -13.57
C SER A 227 25.61 -1.78 -13.06
N GLU A 228 26.08 -0.85 -13.91
CA GLU A 228 27.06 0.18 -13.55
C GLU A 228 26.62 1.02 -12.34
N LEU A 229 25.40 1.58 -12.39
CA LEU A 229 24.82 2.35 -11.27
C LEU A 229 24.66 1.50 -10.00
N SER A 230 24.29 0.22 -10.17
CA SER A 230 24.18 -0.69 -9.04
C SER A 230 25.54 -0.99 -8.41
N SER A 231 26.59 -1.10 -9.23
CA SER A 231 27.97 -1.30 -8.78
C SER A 231 28.47 -0.10 -7.98
N GLU A 232 28.23 1.10 -8.48
CA GLU A 232 28.54 2.33 -7.74
C GLU A 232 27.84 2.37 -6.38
N LEU A 233 26.56 1.97 -6.33
CA LEU A 233 25.80 1.90 -5.10
C LEU A 233 26.39 0.88 -4.11
N LEU A 234 26.74 -0.31 -4.58
CA LEU A 234 27.38 -1.36 -3.76
C LEU A 234 28.74 -0.90 -3.19
N LYS A 235 29.50 -0.13 -3.98
CA LYS A 235 30.77 0.45 -3.54
C LYS A 235 30.55 1.53 -2.49
N ARG A 236 29.57 2.42 -2.68
CA ARG A 236 29.19 3.43 -1.67
C ARG A 236 28.70 2.80 -0.37
N TRP A 237 28.04 1.65 -0.44
CA TRP A 237 27.63 0.86 0.74
C TRP A 237 28.76 0.01 1.33
N ASN A 238 29.97 0.09 0.79
CA ASN A 238 31.14 -0.66 1.24
C ASN A 238 30.93 -2.19 1.21
N ILE A 239 30.10 -2.67 0.28
CA ILE A 239 29.90 -4.10 0.01
C ILE A 239 31.00 -4.63 -0.92
N ILE A 240 31.41 -3.79 -1.89
CA ILE A 240 32.54 -4.05 -2.78
C ILE A 240 33.59 -2.95 -2.67
N LYS A 241 34.86 -3.31 -2.85
CA LYS A 241 35.99 -2.37 -2.77
C LYS A 241 36.34 -1.71 -4.10
N GLN A 242 36.14 -2.45 -5.19
CA GLN A 242 36.41 -2.02 -6.56
C GLN A 242 35.12 -2.08 -7.37
N ASP A 243 35.06 -1.34 -8.48
CA ASP A 243 33.93 -1.39 -9.39
C ASP A 243 33.85 -2.79 -10.00
N LYS A 244 32.69 -3.44 -9.83
CA LYS A 244 32.42 -4.78 -10.33
C LYS A 244 31.08 -4.79 -11.05
N LEU A 245 31.11 -5.01 -12.34
CA LEU A 245 29.90 -5.16 -13.15
C LEU A 245 29.36 -6.58 -12.99
N TYR A 246 28.07 -6.76 -13.14
CA TYR A 246 27.43 -8.05 -13.04
C TYR A 246 26.23 -8.19 -13.97
N TYR A 247 25.93 -9.43 -14.32
CA TYR A 247 24.78 -9.75 -15.17
C TYR A 247 24.28 -11.17 -14.90
N ASN A 248 23.03 -11.41 -15.24
CA ASN A 248 22.36 -12.69 -15.11
C ASN A 248 22.63 -13.55 -16.35
N ILE A 249 22.93 -14.83 -16.12
CA ILE A 249 22.93 -15.81 -17.20
C ILE A 249 21.52 -16.42 -17.26
N LYS A 250 20.89 -16.46 -18.45
CA LYS A 250 19.66 -17.24 -18.66
C LYS A 250 19.96 -18.69 -18.32
N SER A 251 19.17 -19.29 -17.43
CA SER A 251 19.25 -20.72 -17.17
C SER A 251 18.85 -21.47 -18.44
N THR A 252 19.81 -21.81 -19.30
CA THR A 252 19.61 -22.82 -20.33
C THR A 252 19.26 -24.11 -19.60
N SER A 253 18.19 -24.77 -20.02
CA SER A 253 17.73 -26.05 -19.49
C SER A 253 18.80 -27.15 -19.62
N LEU A 254 19.78 -27.16 -18.73
CA LEU A 254 20.91 -28.09 -18.66
C LEU A 254 21.18 -28.46 -17.20
N GLU A 255 20.14 -28.90 -16.49
CA GLU A 255 20.25 -29.74 -15.29
C GLU A 255 19.18 -30.85 -15.37
N LYS A 256 19.21 -31.61 -16.47
CA LYS A 256 18.47 -32.87 -16.61
C LYS A 256 19.39 -34.10 -16.70
N SER A 257 20.67 -33.97 -16.30
CA SER A 257 21.66 -35.05 -16.47
C SER A 257 22.63 -35.24 -15.31
N THR A 258 22.26 -34.84 -14.08
CA THR A 258 23.06 -35.17 -12.89
C THR A 258 22.17 -35.45 -11.69
N GLN A 259 21.19 -36.33 -11.88
CA GLN A 259 20.44 -36.98 -10.79
C GLN A 259 20.15 -38.46 -11.10
N THR A 260 21.02 -39.06 -11.91
CA THR A 260 21.15 -40.51 -12.05
C THR A 260 22.61 -40.83 -11.76
N MET A 261 22.83 -41.63 -10.70
CA MET A 261 24.12 -42.02 -10.09
C MET A 261 24.62 -41.08 -8.98
N GLU A 262 23.96 -41.10 -7.82
CA GLU A 262 24.32 -41.95 -6.66
C GLU A 262 23.25 -41.88 -5.57
#